data_AF-A0A521RYL4-F1
#
_entry.id   AF-A0A521RYL4-F1
#
_cell.length_a   1.000
_cell.length_b   1.000
_cell.length_c   1.000
_cell.angle_alpha   90.00
_cell.angle_beta   90.00
_cell.angle_gamma   90.00
#
_symmetry.space_group_name_H-M   'P 1'
#
loop_
_entity.id
_entity.type
_entity.pdbx_description
1 polymer ?
#
loop_
_entity_poly.entity_id
_entity_poly.type
_entity_poly.pdbx_seq_one_letter_code
_entity_poly.pdbx_strand_id
1 'polypeptide(L)'
;MVIKLVFLGFLLAHAAVHLMFFVPKPAATPGGPTWPFEIGHSWALSPLGLAPDTLRVLGIALVAVMLGAYALTLLNALGLGPRGLWVAAAAAGTLASLAVLGLFYLPWLTIGVGIDLVLLWLILVSSWSPEGLAR
;
A
#
# COMPACT_ATOMS: atom_id res chain seq x y z
N MET A 1 -23.67 6.41 1.28
CA MET A 1 -23.10 6.42 -0.09
C MET A 1 -21.88 7.32 -0.22
N VAL A 2 -21.95 8.62 0.11
CA VAL A 2 -20.81 9.56 -0.06
C VAL A 2 -19.55 9.10 0.71
N ILE A 3 -19.66 8.76 1.99
CA ILE A 3 -18.53 8.31 2.83
C ILE A 3 -17.83 7.09 2.22
N LYS A 4 -18.61 6.11 1.73
CA LYS A 4 -18.09 4.92 1.04
C LYS A 4 -17.25 5.32 -0.18
N LEU A 5 -17.78 6.19 -1.04
CA LEU A 5 -17.06 6.61 -2.24
C LEU A 5 -15.78 7.39 -1.91
N VAL A 6 -15.82 8.24 -0.88
CA VAL A 6 -14.63 8.96 -0.39
C VAL A 6 -13.57 7.98 0.13
N PHE A 7 -13.98 6.99 0.93
CA PHE A 7 -13.05 5.95 1.42
C PHE A 7 -12.43 5.14 0.27
N LEU A 8 -13.23 4.73 -0.71
CA LEU A 8 -12.74 3.96 -1.85
C LEU A 8 -11.82 4.80 -2.74
N GLY A 9 -12.15 6.07 -2.95
CA GLY A 9 -11.27 7.02 -3.66
C GLY A 9 -9.96 7.22 -2.92
N PHE A 10 -10.00 7.34 -1.58
CA PHE A 10 -8.80 7.42 -0.75
C PHE A 10 -7.93 6.16 -0.87
N LEU A 11 -8.52 4.96 -0.76
CA LEU A 11 -7.79 3.70 -0.87
C LEU A 11 -7.12 3.55 -2.24
N LEU A 12 -7.83 3.94 -3.32
CA LEU A 12 -7.29 3.96 -4.68
C LEU A 12 -6.16 4.97 -4.85
N ALA A 13 -6.31 6.17 -4.31
CA ALA A 13 -5.26 7.18 -4.35
C ALA A 13 -3.99 6.72 -3.61
N HIS A 14 -4.15 6.15 -2.41
CA HIS A 14 -3.06 5.55 -1.64
C HIS A 14 -2.36 4.44 -2.44
N ALA A 15 -3.13 3.50 -3.00
CA ALA A 15 -2.62 2.43 -3.85
C ALA A 15 -1.86 2.99 -5.07
N ALA A 16 -2.39 4.02 -5.71
CA ALA A 16 -1.80 4.63 -6.90
C ALA A 16 -0.45 5.31 -6.61
N VAL A 17 -0.24 5.85 -5.40
CA VAL A 17 1.06 6.44 -5.01
C VAL A 17 2.18 5.40 -5.10
N HIS A 18 1.93 4.11 -4.81
CA HIS A 18 2.94 3.07 -4.97
C HIS A 18 3.31 2.78 -6.43
N LEU A 19 2.54 3.24 -7.42
CA LEU A 19 2.94 3.13 -8.82
C LEU A 19 4.17 4.00 -9.14
N MET A 20 4.49 4.98 -8.31
CA MET A 20 5.67 5.83 -8.47
C MET A 20 6.99 5.05 -8.35
N PHE A 21 6.99 3.82 -7.82
CA PHE A 21 8.13 2.90 -7.91
C PHE A 21 8.51 2.50 -9.34
N PHE A 22 7.60 2.64 -10.28
CA PHE A 22 7.81 2.33 -11.70
C PHE A 22 8.03 3.57 -12.55
N VAL A 23 7.88 4.77 -11.98
CA VAL A 23 8.15 6.02 -12.66
C VAL A 23 9.67 6.24 -12.68
N PRO A 24 10.25 6.61 -13.84
CA PRO A 24 11.68 6.92 -13.92
C PRO A 24 12.05 7.99 -12.88
N LYS A 25 13.13 7.72 -12.12
CA LYS A 25 13.67 8.66 -11.14
C LYS A 25 13.98 9.99 -11.84
N PRO A 26 13.40 11.12 -11.39
CA PRO A 26 13.69 12.42 -11.96
C PRO A 26 15.15 12.78 -11.75
N ALA A 27 15.68 13.67 -12.61
CA ALA A 27 17.02 14.19 -12.45
C ALA A 27 17.16 14.89 -11.10
N ALA A 28 18.26 14.61 -10.38
CA ALA A 28 18.53 15.24 -9.10
C ALA A 28 18.75 16.75 -9.29
N THR A 29 18.14 17.56 -8.43
CA THR A 29 18.37 19.01 -8.37
C THR A 29 19.28 19.34 -7.19
N PRO A 30 20.22 20.30 -7.32
CA PRO A 30 21.04 20.73 -6.20
C PRO A 30 20.17 21.22 -5.03
N GLY A 31 20.35 20.63 -3.84
CA GLY A 31 19.55 20.94 -2.65
C GLY A 31 18.12 20.37 -2.64
N GLY A 32 17.73 19.61 -3.66
CA GLY A 32 16.41 18.97 -3.75
C GLY A 32 16.27 17.72 -2.87
N PRO A 33 15.02 17.29 -2.59
CA PRO A 33 14.77 16.07 -1.83
C PRO A 33 15.18 14.83 -2.63
N THR A 34 15.62 13.79 -1.91
CA THR A 34 15.91 12.49 -2.52
C THR A 34 14.62 11.85 -3.03
N TRP A 35 14.65 11.31 -4.25
CA TRP A 35 13.56 10.50 -4.79
C TRP A 35 13.32 9.27 -3.90
N PRO A 36 12.11 9.10 -3.34
CA PRO A 36 11.91 8.12 -2.29
C PRO A 36 11.42 6.75 -2.79
N PHE A 37 11.05 6.61 -4.07
CA PHE A 37 10.56 5.36 -4.64
C PHE A 37 11.69 4.59 -5.36
N GLU A 38 12.49 3.81 -4.61
CA GLU A 38 13.63 3.07 -5.17
C GLU A 38 13.54 1.56 -4.89
N ILE A 39 12.93 0.80 -5.81
CA ILE A 39 12.56 -0.63 -5.59
C ILE A 39 13.77 -1.59 -5.58
N GLY A 40 14.95 -1.14 -6.02
CA GLY A 40 16.18 -1.95 -6.06
C GLY A 40 17.08 -1.80 -4.82
N HIS A 41 16.69 -0.95 -3.87
CA HIS A 41 17.45 -0.67 -2.67
C HIS A 41 16.54 -0.73 -1.44
N SER A 42 17.01 -1.33 -0.36
CA SER A 42 16.28 -1.45 0.90
C SER A 42 17.20 -1.07 2.04
N TRP A 43 16.77 -0.14 2.90
CA TRP A 43 17.57 0.28 4.05
C TRP A 43 17.79 -0.87 5.05
N ALA A 44 16.86 -1.83 5.12
CA ALA A 44 16.92 -2.96 6.04
C ALA A 44 17.59 -4.20 5.43
N LEU A 45 17.36 -4.46 4.14
CA LEU A 45 17.79 -5.70 3.49
C LEU A 45 19.09 -5.56 2.69
N SER A 46 19.39 -4.39 2.13
CA SER A 46 20.66 -4.17 1.42
C SER A 46 21.88 -4.33 2.34
N PRO A 47 21.89 -3.84 3.60
CA PRO A 47 22.99 -4.10 4.53
C PRO A 47 23.22 -5.57 4.88
N LEU A 48 22.22 -6.44 4.67
CA LEU A 48 22.31 -7.88 4.85
C LEU A 48 22.88 -8.61 3.64
N GLY A 49 23.25 -7.89 2.57
CA GLY A 49 23.87 -8.45 1.37
C GLY A 49 22.88 -8.97 0.33
N LEU A 50 21.59 -8.62 0.41
CA LEU A 50 20.62 -9.00 -0.62
C LEU A 50 20.92 -8.28 -1.94
N ALA A 51 20.94 -9.04 -3.03
CA ALA A 51 21.21 -8.53 -4.36
C ALA A 51 20.10 -7.56 -4.84
N PRO A 52 20.43 -6.49 -5.59
CA PRO A 52 19.44 -5.53 -6.09
C PRO A 52 18.30 -6.14 -6.91
N ASP A 53 18.58 -7.20 -7.68
CA ASP A 53 17.55 -7.88 -8.47
C ASP A 53 16.56 -8.65 -7.59
N THR A 54 17.04 -9.29 -6.52
CA THR A 54 16.19 -9.94 -5.52
C THR A 54 15.29 -8.91 -4.82
N LEU A 55 15.86 -7.76 -4.46
CA LEU A 55 15.10 -6.65 -3.87
C LEU A 55 14.04 -6.11 -4.82
N ARG A 56 14.38 -5.94 -6.11
CA ARG A 56 13.43 -5.52 -7.15
C ARG A 56 12.28 -6.51 -7.28
N VAL A 57 12.56 -7.82 -7.36
CA VAL A 57 11.52 -8.85 -7.44
C VAL A 57 10.61 -8.81 -6.21
N LEU A 58 11.20 -8.74 -5.01
CA LEU A 58 10.44 -8.66 -3.76
C LEU A 58 9.55 -7.41 -3.72
N GLY A 59 10.11 -6.24 -4.03
CA GLY A 59 9.36 -4.98 -4.03
C GLY A 59 8.21 -5.02 -5.04
N ILE A 60 8.45 -5.53 -6.26
CA ILE A 60 7.41 -5.67 -7.30
C ILE A 60 6.32 -6.61 -6.81
N ALA A 61 6.68 -7.75 -6.22
CA ALA A 61 5.72 -8.71 -5.69
C ALA A 61 4.85 -8.09 -4.60
N LEU A 62 5.45 -7.35 -3.65
CA LEU A 62 4.69 -6.67 -2.59
C LEU A 62 3.76 -5.59 -3.14
N VAL A 63 4.21 -4.77 -4.09
CA VAL A 63 3.35 -3.77 -4.75
C VAL A 63 2.22 -4.45 -5.52
N ALA A 64 2.49 -5.53 -6.24
CA ALA A 64 1.47 -6.29 -6.97
C ALA A 64 0.42 -6.90 -6.03
N VAL A 65 0.84 -7.49 -4.90
CA VAL A 65 -0.06 -8.01 -3.86
C VAL A 65 -0.91 -6.88 -3.30
N MET A 66 -0.31 -5.75 -2.96
CA MET A 66 -1.02 -4.58 -2.44
C MET A 66 -2.09 -4.09 -3.42
N LEU A 67 -1.73 -3.87 -4.69
CA LEU A 67 -2.66 -3.40 -5.73
C LEU A 67 -3.80 -4.40 -5.96
N GLY A 68 -3.48 -5.69 -6.08
CA GLY A 68 -4.49 -6.74 -6.27
C GLY A 68 -5.45 -6.85 -5.09
N ALA A 69 -4.93 -6.78 -3.86
CA ALA A 69 -5.73 -6.86 -2.64
C ALA A 69 -6.64 -5.63 -2.46
N TYR A 70 -6.15 -4.42 -2.75
CA TYR A 70 -6.99 -3.22 -2.75
C TYR A 70 -8.00 -3.19 -3.90
N ALA A 71 -7.67 -3.74 -5.07
CA ALA A 71 -8.65 -3.94 -6.14
C ALA A 71 -9.77 -4.90 -5.71
N LEU A 72 -9.43 -6.03 -5.07
CA LEU A 72 -10.42 -6.95 -4.50
C LEU A 72 -11.28 -6.31 -3.39
N THR A 73 -10.66 -5.46 -2.56
CA THR A 73 -11.34 -4.68 -1.52
C THR A 73 -12.38 -3.73 -2.14
N LEU A 74 -12.00 -3.03 -3.21
CA LEU A 74 -12.90 -2.18 -3.98
C LEU A 74 -14.06 -2.96 -4.58
N LEU A 75 -13.79 -4.08 -5.26
CA LEU A 75 -14.83 -4.95 -5.84
C LEU A 75 -15.79 -5.47 -4.78
N ASN A 76 -15.27 -5.87 -3.61
CA ASN A 76 -16.09 -6.28 -2.47
C ASN A 76 -16.99 -5.17 -1.96
N ALA A 77 -16.45 -3.96 -1.74
CA ALA A 77 -17.25 -2.83 -1.31
C ALA A 77 -18.34 -2.49 -2.33
N LEU A 78 -18.10 -2.66 -3.63
CA LEU A 78 -19.10 -2.41 -4.67
C LEU A 78 -20.12 -3.55 -4.85
N GLY A 79 -20.01 -4.64 -4.09
CA GLY A 79 -20.90 -5.80 -4.20
C GLY A 79 -20.60 -6.70 -5.42
N LEU A 80 -19.43 -6.52 -6.05
CA LEU A 80 -18.99 -7.26 -7.24
C LEU A 80 -18.04 -8.41 -6.91
N GLY A 81 -17.55 -8.49 -5.68
CA GLY A 81 -16.59 -9.50 -5.21
C GLY A 81 -17.23 -10.67 -4.43
N PRO A 82 -16.49 -11.75 -4.18
CA PRO A 82 -16.94 -12.85 -3.32
C PRO A 82 -17.23 -12.35 -1.89
N ARG A 83 -18.35 -12.78 -1.31
CA ARG A 83 -18.76 -12.38 0.05
C ARG A 83 -17.70 -12.76 1.09
N GLY A 84 -17.51 -11.90 2.08
CA GLY A 84 -16.60 -12.15 3.21
C GLY A 84 -15.12 -11.82 2.95
N LEU A 85 -14.73 -11.42 1.73
CA LEU A 85 -13.33 -11.10 1.42
C LEU A 85 -12.93 -9.68 1.79
N TRP A 86 -13.86 -8.80 2.20
CA TRP A 86 -13.57 -7.41 2.59
C TRP A 86 -12.39 -7.31 3.57
N VAL A 87 -12.49 -7.99 4.72
CA VAL A 87 -11.48 -7.89 5.79
C VAL A 87 -10.14 -8.47 5.32
N ALA A 88 -10.17 -9.67 4.72
CA ALA A 88 -8.96 -10.36 4.29
C ALA A 88 -8.22 -9.58 3.19
N ALA A 89 -8.94 -9.09 2.18
CA ALA A 89 -8.36 -8.32 1.09
C ALA A 89 -7.82 -6.97 1.57
N ALA A 90 -8.57 -6.26 2.40
CA ALA A 90 -8.13 -4.96 2.89
C ALA A 90 -6.90 -5.10 3.80
N ALA A 91 -6.91 -6.07 4.74
CA ALA A 91 -5.77 -6.35 5.60
C ALA A 91 -4.53 -6.80 4.81
N ALA A 92 -4.68 -7.69 3.82
CA ALA A 92 -3.56 -8.13 2.98
C ALA A 92 -2.94 -6.95 2.20
N GLY A 93 -3.78 -6.08 1.63
CA GLY A 93 -3.32 -4.88 0.93
C GLY A 93 -2.56 -3.93 1.85
N THR A 94 -3.11 -3.65 3.03
CA THR A 94 -2.51 -2.75 4.01
C THR A 94 -1.21 -3.31 4.61
N LEU A 95 -1.13 -4.61 4.88
CA LEU A 95 0.11 -5.25 5.33
C LEU A 95 1.18 -5.24 4.25
N ALA A 96 0.81 -5.46 2.99
CA ALA A 96 1.74 -5.36 1.88
C ALA A 96 2.24 -3.91 1.71
N SER A 97 1.35 -2.91 1.83
CA SER A 97 1.74 -1.49 1.82
C SER A 97 2.73 -1.18 2.94
N LEU A 98 2.44 -1.58 4.18
CA LEU A 98 3.37 -1.44 5.32
C LEU A 98 4.71 -2.11 5.07
N ALA A 99 4.73 -3.31 4.48
CA ALA A 99 5.98 -4.00 4.16
C ALA A 99 6.78 -3.24 3.11
N VAL A 100 6.14 -2.71 2.07
CA VAL A 100 6.81 -1.86 1.06
C VAL A 100 7.38 -0.62 1.72
N LEU A 101 6.59 0.08 2.54
CA LEU A 101 7.02 1.29 3.24
C LEU A 101 8.16 1.01 4.23
N GLY A 102 8.03 -0.06 5.00
CA GLY A 102 8.99 -0.45 6.01
C GLY A 102 10.30 -0.95 5.43
N LEU A 103 10.32 -1.54 4.22
CA LEU A 103 11.54 -2.13 3.65
C LEU A 103 12.22 -1.23 2.62
N PHE A 104 11.46 -0.53 1.78
CA PHE A 104 11.98 0.15 0.58
C PHE A 104 11.93 1.67 0.66
N TYR A 105 11.47 2.25 1.76
CA TYR A 105 11.14 3.67 1.87
C TYR A 105 11.93 4.43 2.96
N LEU A 106 12.19 5.72 2.72
CA LEU A 106 12.99 6.64 3.55
C LEU A 106 12.11 7.56 4.47
N PRO A 107 12.69 8.27 5.47
CA PRO A 107 12.05 8.72 6.73
C PRO A 107 10.83 9.65 6.67
N TRP A 108 10.56 10.30 5.53
CA TRP A 108 9.48 11.31 5.42
C TRP A 108 8.08 10.71 5.32
N LEU A 109 7.95 9.37 5.28
CA LEU A 109 6.69 8.66 5.08
C LEU A 109 6.01 8.13 6.34
N THR A 110 6.27 8.75 7.50
CA THR A 110 5.48 8.49 8.73
C THR A 110 3.97 8.61 8.49
N ILE A 111 3.56 9.47 7.54
CA ILE A 111 2.14 9.60 7.14
C ILE A 111 1.61 8.31 6.49
N GLY A 112 2.35 7.70 5.57
CA GLY A 112 1.93 6.45 4.91
C GLY A 112 1.76 5.31 5.90
N VAL A 113 2.71 5.18 6.84
CA VAL A 113 2.60 4.22 7.96
C VAL A 113 1.39 4.55 8.83
N GLY A 114 1.16 5.82 9.16
CA GLY A 114 -0.02 6.25 9.91
C GLY A 114 -1.33 5.90 9.23
N ILE A 115 -1.43 6.09 7.91
CA ILE A 115 -2.59 5.69 7.09
C ILE A 115 -2.83 4.18 7.24
N ASP A 116 -1.80 3.37 7.06
CA ASP A 116 -1.94 1.92 7.14
C ASP A 116 -2.33 1.45 8.54
N LEU A 117 -1.76 2.04 9.60
CA LEU A 117 -2.13 1.72 10.98
C LEU A 117 -3.59 2.07 11.27
N VAL A 118 -4.07 3.21 10.79
CA VAL A 118 -5.48 3.60 10.91
C VAL A 118 -6.39 2.65 10.12
N LEU A 119 -6.00 2.25 8.91
CA LEU A 119 -6.75 1.28 8.11
C LEU A 119 -6.85 -0.08 8.82
N LEU A 120 -5.73 -0.61 9.34
CA LEU A 120 -5.72 -1.86 10.10
C LEU A 120 -6.59 -1.76 11.35
N TRP A 121 -6.50 -0.65 12.10
CA TRP A 121 -7.36 -0.43 13.25
C TRP A 121 -8.85 -0.39 12.86
N LEU A 122 -9.20 0.34 11.79
CA LEU A 122 -10.58 0.42 11.31
C LEU A 122 -11.12 -0.97 10.99
N ILE A 123 -10.37 -1.77 10.24
CA ILE A 123 -10.84 -3.05 9.71
C ILE A 123 -10.80 -4.17 10.77
N LEU A 124 -9.73 -4.25 11.57
CA LEU A 124 -9.50 -5.37 12.49
C LEU A 124 -10.01 -5.11 13.90
N VAL A 125 -10.01 -3.86 14.35
CA VAL A 125 -10.36 -3.52 15.74
C VAL A 125 -11.77 -2.94 15.82
N SER A 126 -12.10 -1.94 15.00
CA SER A 126 -13.45 -1.37 14.99
C SER A 126 -14.45 -2.15 14.13
N SER A 127 -13.99 -3.17 13.40
CA SER A 127 -14.80 -3.95 12.45
C SER A 127 -15.56 -3.07 11.46
N TRP A 128 -14.98 -1.93 11.10
CA TRP A 128 -15.61 -0.96 10.24
C TRP A 128 -15.70 -1.48 8.81
N SER A 129 -16.81 -1.19 8.16
CA SER A 129 -16.97 -1.39 6.72
C SER A 129 -17.77 -0.23 6.11
N PRO A 130 -17.56 0.09 4.82
CA PRO A 130 -18.18 1.25 4.16
C PRO A 130 -19.70 1.26 4.13
N GLU A 131 -20.33 0.11 4.42
CA GLU A 131 -21.79 -0.06 4.39
C GLU A 131 -22.36 -0.68 5.68
N GLY A 132 -21.53 -1.16 6.61
CA GLY A 132 -21.97 -2.20 7.55
C GLY A 132 -22.30 -3.48 6.79
N LEU A 133 -21.33 -3.99 6.00
CA LEU A 133 -21.51 -5.01 4.96
C LEU A 133 -22.11 -6.32 5.53
N ALA A 134 -23.45 -6.37 5.52
CA ALA A 134 -24.34 -7.41 6.04
C ALA A 134 -24.16 -7.73 7.55
N ARG A 135 -25.12 -7.31 8.37
CA ARG A 135 -25.78 -8.35 9.15
C ARG A 135 -26.60 -9.20 8.19
#